data_AF-A0A428RI33-F1
#
_entry.id   AF-A0A428RI33-F1
#
_cell.length_a   1.000
_cell.length_b   1.000
_cell.length_c   1.000
_cell.angle_alpha   90.00
_cell.angle_beta   90.00
_cell.angle_gamma   90.00
#
_symmetry.space_group_name_H-M   'P 1'
#
loop_
_entity.id
_entity.type
_entity.pdbx_description
1 polymer ?
#
loop_
_entity_poly.entity_id
_entity_poly.type
_entity_poly.pdbx_seq_one_letter_code
_entity_poly.pdbx_strand_id
1 'polypeptide(L)'
;MVNEGHQVASHTYGHPNLVHLDEANVKLEMTKLEDEFIKILGKFPIYMRPPYLSYNTQTLKVLGELGYKVIDADIDTLDWRHNAPHAVGQSLELFSGRLWNGGSIVLMHDIHRSTVENLVPLVIKRLAQSGKRAVTIGECLGDPKENWYRESRSEVKYLVKDHSKTNKDWHVYKIWKANKLTWSE
;
A
#
# COMPACT_ATOMS: atom_id res chain seq x y z
N MET A 1 -2.82 -13.71 -8.99
CA MET A 1 -1.94 -12.74 -8.28
C MET A 1 -0.49 -13.20 -8.15
N VAL A 2 -0.09 -13.95 -7.11
CA VAL A 2 1.34 -14.26 -6.85
C VAL A 2 2.01 -15.01 -8.02
N ASN A 3 1.34 -16.03 -8.56
CA ASN A 3 1.83 -16.83 -9.69
C ASN A 3 1.99 -16.03 -10.99
N GLU A 4 1.26 -14.92 -11.13
CA GLU A 4 1.32 -14.00 -12.29
C GLU A 4 2.30 -12.83 -12.05
N GLY A 5 3.03 -12.85 -10.93
CA GLY A 5 4.04 -11.84 -10.61
C GLY A 5 3.52 -10.62 -9.83
N HIS A 6 2.24 -10.57 -9.47
CA HIS A 6 1.69 -9.50 -8.64
C HIS A 6 2.13 -9.61 -7.18
N GLN A 7 2.25 -8.46 -6.51
CA GLN A 7 2.44 -8.39 -5.07
C GLN A 7 1.08 -8.37 -4.36
N VAL A 8 0.92 -9.24 -3.36
CA VAL A 8 -0.23 -9.25 -2.46
C VAL A 8 0.19 -8.61 -1.15
N ALA A 9 -0.66 -7.74 -0.60
CA ALA A 9 -0.39 -6.98 0.62
C ALA A 9 -1.63 -6.97 1.53
N SER A 10 -1.46 -6.61 2.79
CA SER A 10 -2.56 -6.57 3.76
C SER A 10 -3.38 -5.26 3.64
N HIS A 11 -4.69 -5.37 3.81
CA HIS A 11 -5.60 -4.22 3.93
C HIS A 11 -6.55 -4.38 5.13
N THR A 12 -6.04 -5.01 6.20
CA THR A 12 -6.78 -5.46 7.40
C THR A 12 -7.84 -6.52 7.10
N TYR A 13 -8.32 -7.20 8.14
CA TYR A 13 -9.29 -8.28 7.97
C TYR A 13 -10.72 -7.76 7.75
N GLY A 14 -11.16 -6.82 8.59
CA GLY A 14 -12.53 -6.29 8.61
C GLY A 14 -12.68 -4.91 7.98
N HIS A 15 -11.61 -4.34 7.43
CA HIS A 15 -11.57 -2.96 6.90
C HIS A 15 -12.03 -1.85 7.91
N PRO A 16 -11.74 -1.93 9.23
CA PRO A 16 -12.07 -0.83 10.13
C PRO A 16 -11.13 0.36 9.93
N ASN A 17 -11.59 1.55 10.31
CA ASN A 17 -10.68 2.69 10.45
C ASN A 17 -9.78 2.47 11.68
N LEU A 18 -8.48 2.30 11.44
CA LEU A 18 -7.51 1.95 12.48
C LEU A 18 -7.36 3.02 13.57
N VAL A 19 -7.63 4.30 13.28
CA VAL A 19 -7.53 5.37 14.28
C VAL A 19 -8.61 5.30 15.37
N HIS A 20 -9.65 4.49 15.16
CA HIS A 20 -10.73 4.25 16.12
C HIS A 20 -10.53 2.97 16.96
N LEU A 21 -9.45 2.24 16.72
CA LEU A 21 -9.13 1.01 17.43
C LEU A 21 -8.02 1.25 18.46
N ASP A 22 -8.03 0.46 19.52
CA ASP A 22 -6.89 0.35 20.43
C ASP A 22 -5.79 -0.55 19.83
N GLU A 23 -4.62 -0.59 20.48
CA GLU A 23 -3.46 -1.35 19.97
C GLU A 23 -3.77 -2.84 19.79
N ALA A 24 -4.56 -3.43 20.70
CA ALA A 24 -4.93 -4.84 20.64
C ALA A 24 -5.82 -5.15 19.43
N ASN A 25 -6.80 -4.28 19.14
CA ASN A 25 -7.68 -4.45 17.99
C ASN A 25 -6.97 -4.15 16.65
N VAL A 26 -6.06 -3.17 16.59
CA VAL A 26 -5.19 -2.98 15.42
C VAL A 26 -4.37 -4.25 15.17
N LYS A 27 -3.77 -4.82 16.21
CA LYS A 27 -3.00 -6.07 16.09
C LYS A 27 -3.86 -7.23 15.61
N LEU A 28 -5.06 -7.40 16.17
CA LEU A 28 -5.99 -8.45 15.80
C LEU A 28 -6.40 -8.36 14.32
N GLU A 29 -6.69 -7.17 13.82
CA GLU A 29 -7.03 -6.93 12.42
C GLU A 29 -5.92 -7.38 11.45
N MET A 30 -4.66 -7.16 11.83
CA MET A 30 -3.52 -7.59 11.03
C MET A 30 -3.29 -9.10 11.15
N THR A 31 -3.21 -9.63 12.37
CA THR A 31 -2.86 -11.05 12.58
C THR A 31 -3.94 -11.99 12.09
N LYS A 32 -5.21 -11.59 12.16
CA LYS A 32 -6.30 -12.41 11.61
C LYS A 32 -6.20 -12.58 10.11
N LEU A 33 -5.81 -11.54 9.37
CA LEU A 33 -5.59 -11.65 7.93
C LEU A 33 -4.28 -12.39 7.60
N GLU A 34 -3.23 -12.25 8.41
CA GLU A 34 -2.01 -13.06 8.29
C GLU A 34 -2.30 -14.56 8.41
N ASP A 35 -3.18 -14.97 9.33
CA ASP A 35 -3.53 -16.38 9.49
C ASP A 35 -4.18 -16.94 8.21
N GLU A 36 -5.02 -16.16 7.54
CA GLU A 36 -5.60 -16.54 6.24
C GLU A 36 -4.54 -16.57 5.12
N PHE A 37 -3.61 -15.60 5.11
CA PHE A 37 -2.50 -15.63 4.15
C PHE A 37 -1.60 -16.86 4.34
N ILE A 38 -1.29 -17.26 5.57
CA ILE A 38 -0.48 -18.46 5.83
C ILE A 38 -1.19 -19.71 5.31
N LYS A 39 -2.51 -19.85 5.52
CA LYS A 39 -3.29 -20.99 5.00
C LYS A 39 -3.25 -21.09 3.47
N ILE A 40 -3.27 -19.95 2.78
CA ILE A 40 -3.39 -19.89 1.31
C ILE A 40 -2.02 -19.89 0.62
N LEU A 41 -1.04 -19.17 1.17
CA LEU A 41 0.25 -18.86 0.55
C LEU A 41 1.46 -19.47 1.28
N GLY A 42 1.28 -20.00 2.49
CA GLY A 42 2.37 -20.45 3.38
C GLY A 42 3.18 -19.31 3.99
N LYS A 43 2.80 -18.05 3.72
CA LYS A 43 3.51 -16.83 4.14
C LYS A 43 2.53 -15.65 4.17
N PHE A 44 2.89 -14.57 4.85
CA PHE A 44 2.06 -13.36 4.96
C PHE A 44 2.86 -12.11 4.57
N PRO A 45 2.20 -11.05 4.04
CA PRO A 45 2.87 -9.88 3.52
C PRO A 45 3.49 -9.01 4.63
N ILE A 46 4.59 -8.32 4.32
CA ILE A 46 5.15 -7.26 5.18
C ILE A 46 4.68 -5.87 4.77
N TYR A 47 3.88 -5.77 3.70
CA TYR A 47 3.33 -4.53 3.20
C TYR A 47 1.86 -4.45 3.58
N MET A 48 1.40 -3.26 3.96
CA MET A 48 -0.01 -2.99 4.18
C MET A 48 -0.41 -1.58 3.79
N ARG A 49 -1.69 -1.39 3.50
CA ARG A 49 -2.31 -0.06 3.37
C ARG A 49 -3.38 0.08 4.46
N PRO A 50 -3.42 1.18 5.24
CA PRO A 50 -4.52 1.43 6.17
C PRO A 50 -5.82 1.71 5.42
N PRO A 51 -6.97 1.13 5.83
CA PRO A 51 -8.29 1.56 5.37
C PRO A 51 -8.44 3.08 5.47
N TYR A 52 -9.09 3.68 4.46
CA TYR A 52 -9.33 5.13 4.37
C TYR A 52 -8.07 6.01 4.33
N LEU A 53 -6.88 5.43 4.16
CA LEU A 53 -5.59 6.10 4.38
C LEU A 53 -5.51 6.76 5.77
N SER A 54 -6.23 6.20 6.75
CA SER A 54 -6.38 6.78 8.08
C SER A 54 -5.51 6.01 9.08
N TYR A 55 -4.54 6.73 9.65
CA TYR A 55 -3.58 6.21 10.61
C TYR A 55 -3.07 7.34 11.51
N ASN A 56 -2.63 6.99 12.72
CA ASN A 56 -2.04 7.92 13.69
C ASN A 56 -0.76 7.29 14.30
N THR A 57 -0.10 8.00 15.22
CA THR A 57 1.14 7.53 15.86
C THR A 57 0.98 6.16 16.53
N GLN A 58 -0.15 5.90 17.19
CA GLN A 58 -0.44 4.62 17.82
C GLN A 58 -0.58 3.50 16.78
N THR A 59 -1.29 3.77 15.68
CA THR A 59 -1.45 2.82 14.57
C THR A 59 -0.09 2.48 13.95
N LEU A 60 0.72 3.49 13.65
CA LEU A 60 2.06 3.30 13.07
C LEU A 60 2.98 2.51 14.01
N LYS A 61 2.88 2.77 15.32
CA LYS A 61 3.60 2.02 16.34
C LYS A 61 3.31 0.53 16.28
N VAL A 62 2.03 0.15 16.35
CA VAL A 62 1.62 -1.26 16.30
C VAL A 62 2.01 -1.90 14.97
N LEU A 63 1.82 -1.20 13.86
CA LEU A 63 2.15 -1.72 12.54
C LEU A 63 3.65 -2.00 12.39
N GLY A 64 4.52 -1.11 12.86
CA GLY A 64 5.95 -1.37 12.75
C GLY A 64 6.49 -2.31 13.84
N GLU A 65 5.87 -2.42 15.03
CA GLU A 65 6.12 -3.53 15.97
C GLU A 65 5.82 -4.89 15.34
N LEU A 66 4.76 -4.95 14.52
CA LEU A 66 4.44 -6.13 13.71
C LEU A 66 5.36 -6.28 12.50
N GLY A 67 6.19 -5.29 12.16
CA GLY A 67 7.12 -5.31 11.02
C GLY A 67 6.48 -4.97 9.67
N TYR A 68 5.38 -4.22 9.65
CA TYR A 68 4.75 -3.75 8.42
C TYR A 68 5.38 -2.47 7.87
N LYS A 69 5.51 -2.42 6.54
CA LYS A 69 5.70 -1.22 5.73
C LYS A 69 4.33 -0.64 5.37
N VAL A 70 4.09 0.61 5.72
CA VAL A 70 2.79 1.29 5.51
C VAL A 70 2.79 2.04 4.19
N ILE A 71 1.86 1.68 3.29
CA ILE A 71 1.79 2.20 1.92
C ILE A 71 0.59 3.14 1.77
N ASP A 72 0.88 4.41 1.55
CA ASP A 72 -0.13 5.42 1.22
C ASP A 72 -0.30 5.51 -0.32
N ALA A 73 -0.89 6.58 -0.84
CA ALA A 73 -1.00 6.88 -2.26
C ALA A 73 -0.77 8.38 -2.51
N ASP A 74 -0.13 8.71 -3.62
CA ASP A 74 0.04 10.09 -4.08
C ASP A 74 -0.86 10.42 -5.28
N ILE A 75 -1.44 9.39 -5.92
CA ILE A 75 -2.47 9.46 -6.95
C ILE A 75 -3.74 8.76 -6.44
N ASP A 76 -4.68 9.53 -5.91
CA ASP A 76 -6.05 9.04 -5.65
C ASP A 76 -6.94 9.31 -6.87
N THR A 77 -7.51 8.24 -7.43
CA THR A 77 -8.38 8.31 -8.61
C THR A 77 -9.82 8.65 -8.26
N LEU A 78 -10.22 8.56 -6.98
CA LEU A 78 -11.61 8.69 -6.55
C LEU A 78 -12.57 7.80 -7.36
N ASP A 79 -12.12 6.62 -7.78
CA ASP A 79 -12.89 5.69 -8.60
C ASP A 79 -14.18 5.21 -7.91
N TRP A 80 -14.17 5.10 -6.59
CA TRP A 80 -15.36 4.86 -5.77
C TRP A 80 -16.45 5.92 -5.93
N ARG A 81 -16.08 7.18 -6.24
CA ARG A 81 -17.02 8.29 -6.49
C ARG A 81 -17.53 8.32 -7.93
N HIS A 82 -16.75 7.80 -8.87
CA HIS A 82 -17.05 7.82 -10.32
C HIS A 82 -17.26 6.40 -10.88
N ASN A 83 -17.97 5.56 -10.14
CA ASN A 83 -18.11 4.12 -10.42
C ASN A 83 -19.13 3.76 -11.52
N ALA A 84 -19.67 4.76 -12.23
CA ALA A 84 -20.48 4.55 -13.43
C ALA A 84 -19.59 4.55 -14.67
N PRO A 85 -19.82 3.69 -15.69
CA PRO A 85 -18.98 3.63 -16.89
C PRO A 85 -18.78 4.97 -17.61
N HIS A 86 -19.80 5.84 -17.62
CA HIS A 86 -19.72 7.17 -18.24
C HIS A 86 -18.94 8.20 -17.39
N ALA A 87 -18.70 7.91 -16.10
CA ALA A 87 -18.06 8.83 -15.16
C ALA A 87 -16.55 8.60 -15.02
N VAL A 88 -16.01 7.46 -15.48
CA VAL A 88 -14.60 7.07 -15.30
C VAL A 88 -13.59 8.07 -15.88
N GLY A 89 -14.02 8.93 -16.82
CA GLY A 89 -13.21 10.03 -17.34
C GLY A 89 -12.74 10.99 -16.24
N GLN A 90 -13.55 11.23 -15.20
CA GLN A 90 -13.16 12.09 -14.07
C GLN A 90 -11.99 11.49 -13.28
N SER A 91 -12.07 10.18 -13.00
CA SER A 91 -10.98 9.43 -12.37
C SER A 91 -9.72 9.37 -13.24
N LEU A 92 -9.87 9.24 -14.56
CA LEU A 92 -8.75 9.25 -15.49
C LEU A 92 -8.02 10.61 -15.51
N GLU A 93 -8.74 11.72 -15.42
CA GLU A 93 -8.14 13.06 -15.37
C GLU A 93 -7.40 13.29 -14.05
N LEU A 94 -7.95 12.83 -12.92
CA LEU A 94 -7.25 12.85 -11.62
C LEU A 94 -5.94 12.04 -11.68
N PHE A 95 -6.00 10.82 -12.21
CA PHE A 95 -4.82 9.98 -12.44
C PHE A 95 -3.78 10.72 -13.29
N SER A 96 -4.22 11.24 -14.43
CA SER A 96 -3.34 11.87 -15.42
C SER A 96 -2.66 13.12 -14.88
N GLY A 97 -3.43 14.00 -14.23
CA GLY A 97 -2.89 15.23 -13.66
C GLY A 97 -1.83 14.94 -12.62
N ARG A 98 -2.05 13.96 -11.74
CA ARG A 98 -1.06 13.62 -10.70
C ARG A 98 0.12 12.83 -11.24
N LEU A 99 -0.08 11.94 -12.21
CA LEU A 99 0.99 11.22 -12.91
C LEU A 99 2.01 12.19 -13.51
N TRP A 100 1.52 13.21 -14.22
CA TRP A 100 2.37 14.22 -14.87
C TRP A 100 3.02 15.19 -13.89
N ASN A 101 2.45 15.33 -12.70
CA ASN A 101 3.04 16.09 -11.60
C ASN A 101 3.99 15.25 -10.72
N GLY A 102 4.37 14.04 -11.17
CA GLY A 102 5.39 13.22 -10.53
C GLY A 102 4.87 12.20 -9.51
N GLY A 103 3.55 12.02 -9.41
CA GLY A 103 2.95 10.93 -8.63
C GLY A 103 3.31 9.55 -9.19
N SER A 104 3.23 8.52 -8.34
CA SER A 104 3.77 7.19 -8.64
C SER A 104 3.03 6.01 -8.00
N ILE A 105 2.34 6.22 -6.88
CA ILE A 105 1.54 5.19 -6.20
C ILE A 105 0.06 5.51 -6.36
N VAL A 106 -0.62 4.68 -7.17
CA VAL A 106 -2.02 4.86 -7.55
C VAL A 106 -2.94 4.10 -6.58
N LEU A 107 -4.02 4.77 -6.15
CA LEU A 107 -5.13 4.17 -5.42
C LEU A 107 -6.34 3.98 -6.35
N MET A 108 -6.78 2.72 -6.45
CA MET A 108 -7.95 2.23 -7.18
C MET A 108 -8.51 1.02 -6.42
N HIS A 109 -9.76 0.66 -6.69
CA HIS A 109 -10.48 -0.41 -6.01
C HIS A 109 -11.09 -1.38 -7.04
N ASP A 110 -10.59 -2.62 -7.08
CA ASP A 110 -11.02 -3.67 -8.01
C ASP A 110 -12.39 -4.27 -7.69
N ILE A 111 -12.95 -3.98 -6.50
CA ILE A 111 -14.34 -4.29 -6.14
C ILE A 111 -15.37 -3.52 -6.98
N HIS A 112 -14.95 -2.45 -7.67
CA HIS A 112 -15.81 -1.69 -8.58
C HIS A 112 -15.62 -2.17 -10.01
N ARG A 113 -16.69 -2.73 -10.61
CA ARG A 113 -16.68 -3.24 -11.98
C ARG A 113 -16.17 -2.20 -12.99
N SER A 114 -16.60 -0.94 -12.87
CA SER A 114 -16.17 0.15 -13.74
C SER A 114 -14.66 0.44 -13.64
N THR A 115 -14.07 0.25 -12.45
CA THR A 115 -12.63 0.40 -12.24
C THR A 115 -11.89 -0.60 -13.10
N VAL A 116 -12.30 -1.87 -13.04
CA VAL A 116 -11.65 -2.97 -13.77
C VAL A 116 -11.91 -2.89 -15.28
N GLU A 117 -13.17 -2.77 -15.70
CA GLU A 117 -13.56 -2.89 -17.11
C GLU A 117 -13.35 -1.60 -17.91
N ASN A 118 -13.38 -0.42 -17.27
CA ASN A 118 -13.35 0.86 -17.98
C ASN A 118 -12.15 1.73 -17.61
N LEU A 119 -11.82 1.88 -16.33
CA LEU A 119 -10.75 2.79 -15.90
C LEU A 119 -9.35 2.20 -16.10
N VAL A 120 -9.10 0.96 -15.67
CA VAL A 120 -7.77 0.32 -15.77
C VAL A 120 -7.21 0.29 -17.21
N PRO A 121 -7.99 -0.07 -18.25
CA PRO A 121 -7.48 -0.03 -19.63
C PRO A 121 -7.01 1.37 -20.06
N LEU A 122 -7.71 2.42 -19.63
CA LEU A 122 -7.38 3.80 -19.93
C LEU A 122 -6.14 4.27 -19.14
N VAL A 123 -6.03 3.88 -17.86
CA VAL A 123 -4.87 4.14 -17.01
C VAL A 123 -3.61 3.51 -17.61
N ILE A 124 -3.67 2.25 -18.04
CA ILE A 124 -2.52 1.55 -18.68
C ILE A 124 -2.09 2.28 -19.95
N LYS A 125 -3.05 2.69 -20.81
CA LYS A 125 -2.74 3.45 -22.02
C LYS A 125 -2.07 4.78 -21.72
N ARG A 126 -2.57 5.53 -20.71
CA ARG A 126 -1.98 6.81 -20.29
C ARG A 126 -0.61 6.62 -19.64
N LEU A 127 -0.42 5.57 -18.86
CA LEU A 127 0.87 5.23 -18.26
C LEU A 127 1.92 4.94 -19.34
N ALA A 128 1.58 4.18 -20.38
CA ALA A 128 2.47 3.92 -21.50
C ALA A 128 2.91 5.21 -22.22
N GLN A 129 2.01 6.19 -22.35
CA GLN A 129 2.33 7.51 -22.92
C GLN A 129 3.30 8.33 -22.06
N SER A 130 3.39 8.03 -20.75
CA SER A 130 4.30 8.72 -19.82
C SER A 130 5.74 8.24 -19.83
N GLY A 131 6.04 7.14 -20.53
CA GLY A 131 7.35 6.49 -20.47
C GLY A 131 7.65 5.83 -19.12
N LYS A 132 6.67 5.79 -18.20
CA LYS A 132 6.76 5.04 -16.94
C LYS A 132 6.28 3.60 -17.15
N ARG A 133 6.70 2.71 -16.24
CA ARG A 133 6.26 1.30 -16.19
C ARG A 133 5.37 1.06 -14.97
N ALA A 134 4.40 0.17 -15.12
CA ALA A 134 3.70 -0.41 -13.99
C ALA A 134 4.59 -1.48 -13.34
N VAL A 135 4.79 -1.37 -12.03
CA VAL A 135 5.62 -2.27 -11.23
C VAL A 135 4.94 -2.54 -9.89
N THR A 136 5.38 -3.54 -9.14
CA THR A 136 4.88 -3.76 -7.78
C THR A 136 5.39 -2.67 -6.83
N ILE A 137 4.79 -2.55 -5.64
CA ILE A 137 5.26 -1.60 -4.61
C ILE A 137 6.69 -1.94 -4.18
N GLY A 138 7.00 -3.22 -4.02
CA GLY A 138 8.35 -3.67 -3.71
C GLY A 138 9.37 -3.22 -4.75
N GLU A 139 9.13 -3.47 -6.04
CA GLU A 139 10.01 -3.01 -7.12
C GLU A 139 10.10 -1.47 -7.16
N CYS A 140 8.98 -0.77 -6.97
CA CYS A 140 8.93 0.70 -6.90
C CYS A 140 9.83 1.26 -5.79
N LEU A 141 9.93 0.55 -4.66
CA LEU A 141 10.74 0.93 -3.50
C LEU A 141 12.15 0.29 -3.51
N GLY A 142 12.51 -0.46 -4.55
CA GLY A 142 13.80 -1.15 -4.64
C GLY A 142 13.96 -2.32 -3.66
N ASP A 143 12.84 -2.91 -3.17
CA ASP A 143 12.84 -4.06 -2.28
C ASP A 143 12.76 -5.38 -3.08
N PRO A 144 13.75 -6.28 -2.98
CA PRO A 144 13.70 -7.60 -3.62
C PRO A 144 12.46 -8.42 -3.23
N LYS A 145 11.98 -9.27 -4.15
CA LYS A 145 10.73 -10.04 -4.00
C LYS A 145 10.75 -10.99 -2.80
N GLU A 146 11.93 -11.45 -2.43
CA GLU A 146 12.20 -12.33 -1.30
C GLU A 146 11.85 -11.65 0.03
N ASN A 147 11.89 -10.32 0.09
CA ASN A 147 11.61 -9.55 1.30
C ASN A 147 10.12 -9.20 1.47
N TRP A 148 9.27 -9.44 0.47
CA TRP A 148 7.88 -8.93 0.50
C TRP A 148 6.97 -9.68 1.50
N TYR A 149 7.40 -10.84 1.99
CA TYR A 149 6.62 -11.73 2.84
C TYR A 149 7.47 -12.33 3.95
N ARG A 150 6.82 -12.82 5.01
CA ARG A 150 7.43 -13.63 6.08
C ARG A 150 6.67 -14.94 6.27
N GLU A 151 7.37 -15.96 6.73
CA GLU A 151 6.80 -17.28 7.05
C GLU A 151 6.47 -17.40 8.54
N SER A 152 7.17 -16.65 9.40
CA SER A 152 6.92 -16.61 10.83
C SER A 152 6.83 -15.19 11.40
N ARG A 153 5.95 -15.04 12.39
CA ARG A 153 5.82 -13.82 13.20
C ARG A 153 7.03 -13.55 14.10
N SER A 154 7.83 -14.58 14.43
CA SER A 154 9.05 -14.42 15.22
C SER A 154 10.21 -13.83 14.41
N GLU A 155 10.08 -13.76 13.08
CA GLU A 155 11.11 -13.25 12.17
C GLU A 155 10.98 -11.73 11.94
N VAL A 156 10.75 -10.95 12.99
CA VAL A 156 10.97 -9.50 12.93
C VAL A 156 12.49 -9.25 12.96
N LYS A 157 13.18 -9.62 11.89
CA LYS A 157 14.59 -9.26 11.70
C LYS A 157 14.63 -7.85 11.11
N TYR A 158 15.34 -6.96 11.80
CA TYR A 158 15.63 -5.56 11.43
C TYR A 158 14.52 -4.52 11.63
N LEU A 159 14.18 -4.16 12.88
CA LEU A 159 13.74 -2.78 13.20
C LEU A 159 14.04 -2.32 14.64
N VAL A 160 14.40 -3.20 15.58
CA VAL A 160 14.84 -2.75 16.92
C VAL A 160 16.34 -2.44 16.92
N LYS A 161 16.75 -1.37 16.23
CA LYS A 161 17.92 -0.62 16.72
C LYS A 161 17.47 0.05 18.00
N ASP A 162 18.11 -0.21 19.14
CA ASP A 162 17.92 0.48 20.41
C ASP A 162 17.25 1.88 20.28
N HIS A 163 15.94 1.94 20.52
CA HIS A 163 15.11 3.15 20.39
C HIS A 163 15.19 4.05 21.64
N SER A 164 16.21 3.90 22.49
CA SER A 164 16.41 4.82 23.61
C SER A 164 16.72 6.27 23.20
N LYS A 165 16.86 6.59 21.89
CA LYS A 165 17.24 7.94 21.44
C LYS A 165 16.51 8.60 20.27
N THR A 166 15.62 7.98 19.48
CA THR A 166 14.90 8.71 18.41
C THR A 166 13.51 8.15 18.10
N ASN A 167 12.49 8.96 18.31
CA ASN A 167 11.06 8.62 18.15
C ASN A 167 10.56 8.77 16.69
N LYS A 168 11.36 8.41 15.66
CA LYS A 168 11.15 8.91 14.28
C LYS A 168 11.09 7.90 13.11
N ASP A 169 11.30 6.59 13.28
CA ASP A 169 11.45 5.69 12.11
C ASP A 169 10.21 4.82 11.81
N TRP A 170 9.03 5.44 11.62
CA TRP A 170 7.90 4.77 10.97
C TRP A 170 7.89 5.11 9.48
N HIS A 171 8.23 4.15 8.62
CA HIS A 171 8.23 4.36 7.18
C HIS A 171 6.80 4.29 6.61
N VAL A 172 6.14 5.45 6.54
CA VAL A 172 4.99 5.65 5.66
C VAL A 172 5.50 6.06 4.29
N TYR A 173 5.28 5.22 3.29
CA TYR A 173 5.73 5.50 1.94
C TYR A 173 4.70 6.36 1.20
N LYS A 174 4.99 7.67 1.12
CA LYS A 174 4.47 8.61 0.11
C LYS A 174 5.65 8.97 -0.78
N ILE A 175 5.69 8.50 -2.02
CA ILE A 175 6.81 8.83 -2.91
C ILE A 175 6.57 10.24 -3.46
N TRP A 176 7.07 11.27 -2.77
CA TRP A 176 7.20 12.60 -3.36
C TRP A 176 8.58 12.76 -4.00
N LYS A 177 8.56 12.88 -5.33
CA LYS A 177 9.67 13.17 -6.26
C LYS A 177 10.70 12.07 -6.51
N ALA A 178 10.82 11.77 -7.80
CA ALA A 178 11.99 11.18 -8.41
C ALA A 178 13.26 11.97 -8.07
N ASN A 179 14.33 11.23 -7.78
CA ASN A 179 15.70 11.64 -7.48
C ASN A 179 15.98 12.04 -6.02
N LYS A 180 16.70 11.12 -5.36
CA LYS A 180 17.31 11.15 -4.03
C LYS A 180 16.39 10.71 -2.87
N LEU A 181 16.60 9.47 -2.46
CA LEU A 181 16.43 9.05 -1.07
C LEU A 181 17.29 9.98 -0.19
N THR A 182 16.70 11.06 0.31
CA THR A 182 17.27 11.85 1.39
C THR A 182 16.21 12.06 2.46
N TRP A 183 16.60 11.70 3.68
CA TRP A 183 15.88 11.87 4.93
C TRP A 183 15.60 13.35 5.20
N SER A 184 14.41 13.66 5.70
CA SER A 184 14.12 14.96 6.34
C SER A 184 14.08 14.77 7.85
N GLU A 185 14.85 15.59 8.55
CA GLU A 185 14.99 15.61 10.02
C GLU A 185 13.66 15.77 10.75
#